data_AF-A0A1B6LR23-F1
#
_entry.id   AF-A0A1B6LR23-F1
#
_cell.length_a   1.000
_cell.length_b   1.000
_cell.length_c   1.000
_cell.angle_alpha   90.00
_cell.angle_beta   90.00
_cell.angle_gamma   90.00
#
_symmetry.space_group_name_H-M   'P 1'
#
loop_
_entity.id
_entity.type
_entity.pdbx_description
1 polymer ?
#
loop_
_entity_poly.entity_id
_entity_poly.type
_entity_poly.pdbx_seq_one_letter_code
_entity_poly.pdbx_strand_id
1 'polypeptide(L)'
;MGVPAFFRWLSRKYPSVIVNCIEEKNKQLDGTFIPVDSSQPNPNGVEFDNLYLDMNGIIHPCTHPEDKPAPKNEDEMMVAIFECIDRLFRIVRPRKLLYMAIDGVAPRAKMNQQRSRRFRASKETVEKIEEIARVRKEMEAKGLILPPEKAKEAHFDSNCITPGTPFMARLSNCLNYYIHDRLNNDPGWRNIKVILSDANVPGEGEHKIMDYIRKQRAQPDHDPNTQHCLCGADADLIMLGLATHEPNFTIIREEFKPNKPRTCEICGQEGHEMKDCVGLTNEVSDPGKPPTIGEEQQFIFVRLNVLREYLERELQMPGLPFEYDFERAIDDWVFMCFFVGNDFLPHLPSLEIREGAIDRLVNLYKKAVTKTGGFITDSGNVALDRVQLIMSDLGDVEDEIFKNRQQTELMFKQRNKMKKRREKQQQMRHNFQGAWAPQPVGRNTGSGPMQQP
;
A
#
# COMPACT_ATOMS: atom_id res chain seq x y z
N MET A 1 -4.89 -11.00 -3.72
CA MET A 1 -3.88 -10.80 -2.65
C MET A 1 -4.09 -9.41 -2.04
N GLY A 2 -3.94 -9.23 -0.73
CA GLY A 2 -3.91 -7.87 -0.17
C GLY A 2 -2.51 -7.30 -0.34
N VAL A 3 -2.37 -6.13 -0.97
CA VAL A 3 -1.09 -5.39 -1.05
C VAL A 3 -0.35 -5.38 0.30
N PRO A 4 -1.00 -5.08 1.45
CA PRO A 4 -0.30 -5.09 2.74
C PRO A 4 0.16 -6.47 3.21
N ALA A 5 -0.49 -7.55 2.77
CA ALA A 5 -0.14 -8.91 3.15
C ALA A 5 1.11 -9.40 2.41
N PHE A 6 1.18 -9.16 1.09
CA PHE A 6 2.35 -9.52 0.29
C PHE A 6 3.60 -8.75 0.74
N PHE A 7 3.49 -7.43 0.86
CA PHE A 7 4.61 -6.60 1.32
C PHE A 7 5.09 -6.97 2.72
N ARG A 8 4.18 -7.32 3.63
CA ARG A 8 4.55 -7.80 4.96
C ARG A 8 5.28 -9.14 4.93
N TRP A 9 4.90 -10.04 4.03
CA TRP A 9 5.63 -11.30 3.85
C TRP A 9 7.02 -11.02 3.28
N LEU A 10 7.10 -10.20 2.23
CA LEU A 10 8.35 -9.82 1.58
C LEU A 10 9.32 -9.16 2.57
N SER A 11 8.86 -8.18 3.35
CA SER A 11 9.69 -7.44 4.30
C SER A 11 10.21 -8.30 5.45
N ARG A 12 9.46 -9.32 5.86
CA ARG A 12 9.88 -10.28 6.88
C ARG A 12 10.89 -11.29 6.36
N LYS A 13 10.68 -11.76 5.12
CA LYS A 13 11.50 -12.82 4.53
C LYS A 13 12.80 -12.29 3.92
N TYR A 14 12.73 -11.14 3.26
CA TYR A 14 13.84 -10.50 2.56
C TYR A 14 14.03 -9.05 3.04
N PRO A 15 14.49 -8.84 4.29
CA PRO A 15 14.51 -7.52 4.92
C PRO A 15 15.37 -6.50 4.15
N SER A 16 16.46 -6.94 3.51
CA SER A 16 17.37 -6.06 2.78
C SER A 16 16.81 -5.54 1.45
N VAL A 17 15.67 -6.06 0.98
CA VAL A 17 15.01 -5.58 -0.25
C VAL A 17 14.44 -4.18 -0.05
N ILE A 18 14.05 -3.84 1.18
CA ILE A 18 13.40 -2.56 1.50
C ILE A 18 14.41 -1.62 2.13
N VAL A 19 14.50 -0.39 1.61
CA VAL A 19 15.30 0.69 2.19
C VAL A 19 14.49 1.98 2.23
N ASN A 20 14.70 2.81 3.25
CA ASN A 20 14.05 4.11 3.35
C ASN A 20 14.65 5.08 2.34
N CYS A 21 13.81 5.89 1.71
CA CYS A 21 14.27 6.97 0.85
C CYS A 21 14.83 8.12 1.70
N ILE A 22 15.94 8.68 1.24
CA ILE A 22 16.52 9.92 1.75
C ILE A 22 15.94 11.07 0.93
N GLU A 23 15.21 11.95 1.60
CA GLU A 23 14.59 13.14 1.03
C GLU A 23 15.32 14.39 1.52
N GLU A 24 15.93 15.14 0.60
CA GLU A 24 16.42 16.48 0.92
C GLU A 24 15.24 17.43 1.07
N LYS A 25 15.23 18.17 2.17
CA LYS A 25 14.19 19.18 2.43
C LYS A 25 14.70 20.57 2.08
N ASN A 26 13.79 21.46 1.71
CA ASN A 26 14.08 22.86 1.46
C ASN A 26 14.79 23.46 2.68
N LYS A 27 15.89 24.17 2.45
CA LYS A 27 16.64 24.85 3.52
C LYS A 27 16.11 26.27 3.63
N GLN A 28 15.85 26.71 4.86
CA GLN A 28 15.53 28.11 5.14
C GLN A 28 16.82 28.79 5.60
N LEU A 29 17.28 29.78 4.84
CA LEU A 29 18.47 30.57 5.17
C LEU A 29 18.07 32.05 5.10
N ASP A 30 18.19 32.75 6.22
CA ASP A 30 17.85 34.18 6.38
C ASP A 30 16.45 34.57 5.84
N GLY A 31 15.45 33.73 6.09
CA GLY A 31 14.06 33.98 5.66
C GLY A 31 13.78 33.68 4.18
N THR A 32 14.80 33.32 3.40
CA THR A 32 14.67 32.90 2.00
C THR A 32 14.64 31.37 1.92
N PHE A 33 13.65 30.83 1.20
CA PHE A 33 13.57 29.40 0.92
C PHE A 33 14.49 29.05 -0.24
N ILE A 34 15.48 28.20 0.03
CA ILE A 34 16.33 27.63 -1.00
C ILE A 34 15.67 26.32 -1.46
N PRO A 35 15.14 26.24 -2.70
CA PRO A 35 14.53 25.02 -3.21
C PRO A 35 15.59 23.94 -3.38
N VAL A 36 15.18 22.68 -3.23
CA VAL A 36 16.04 21.52 -3.51
C VAL A 36 16.39 21.48 -4.99
N ASP A 37 17.69 21.51 -5.29
CA ASP A 37 18.20 21.37 -6.66
C ASP A 37 18.29 19.88 -7.03
N SER A 38 17.30 19.41 -7.80
CA SER A 38 17.21 18.03 -8.29
C SER A 38 18.28 17.69 -9.36
N SER A 39 19.02 18.68 -9.88
CA SER A 39 20.14 18.44 -10.80
C SER A 39 21.41 17.93 -10.10
N GLN A 40 21.51 18.11 -8.77
CA GLN A 40 22.61 17.59 -7.96
C GLN A 40 22.56 16.05 -7.82
N PRO A 41 23.68 15.39 -7.48
CA PRO A 41 23.73 13.96 -7.24
C PRO A 41 22.66 13.48 -6.25
N ASN A 42 22.10 12.30 -6.48
CA ASN A 42 21.01 11.77 -5.68
C ASN A 42 21.50 11.40 -4.26
N PRO A 43 20.88 11.94 -3.20
CA PRO A 43 21.29 11.67 -1.82
C PRO A 43 21.11 10.21 -1.39
N ASN A 44 20.32 9.43 -2.14
CA ASN A 44 20.12 7.99 -1.89
C ASN A 44 21.34 7.13 -2.29
N GLY A 45 22.39 7.74 -2.87
CA GLY A 45 23.61 7.03 -3.29
C GLY A 45 23.44 6.18 -4.54
N VAL A 46 22.28 6.27 -5.21
CA VAL A 46 21.97 5.60 -6.48
C VAL A 46 21.32 6.63 -7.40
N GLU A 47 21.81 6.70 -8.63
CA GLU A 47 21.20 7.50 -9.70
C GLU A 47 20.18 6.65 -10.47
N PHE A 48 19.09 7.27 -10.89
CA PHE A 48 18.07 6.62 -11.71
C PHE A 48 18.04 7.26 -13.10
N ASP A 49 17.98 6.43 -14.13
CA ASP A 49 17.84 6.91 -15.50
C ASP A 49 16.38 7.25 -15.78
N ASN A 50 15.49 6.33 -15.45
CA ASN A 50 14.08 6.38 -15.84
C ASN A 50 13.18 6.30 -14.61
N LEU A 51 12.29 7.28 -14.45
CA LEU A 51 11.20 7.27 -13.48
C LEU A 51 9.87 7.01 -14.20
N TYR A 52 9.13 6.00 -13.75
CA TYR A 52 7.81 5.66 -14.25
C TYR A 52 6.78 5.91 -13.15
N LEU A 53 5.72 6.66 -13.46
CA LEU A 53 4.66 6.98 -12.52
C LEU A 53 3.37 6.28 -12.96
N ASP A 54 2.88 5.35 -12.15
CA ASP A 54 1.46 4.99 -12.18
C ASP A 54 0.67 6.12 -11.53
N MET A 55 0.06 6.95 -12.38
CA MET A 55 -0.62 8.16 -11.96
C MET A 55 -1.88 7.85 -11.16
N ASN A 56 -2.53 6.70 -11.35
CA ASN A 56 -3.72 6.35 -10.57
C ASN A 56 -3.35 6.15 -9.10
N GLY A 57 -2.17 5.58 -8.83
CA GLY A 57 -1.60 5.50 -7.48
C GLY A 57 -1.32 6.85 -6.81
N ILE A 58 -1.25 7.95 -7.59
CA ILE A 58 -1.05 9.33 -7.10
C ILE A 58 -2.38 10.10 -7.00
N ILE A 59 -3.23 10.00 -8.02
CA ILE A 59 -4.51 10.73 -8.11
C ILE A 59 -5.44 10.33 -6.96
N HIS A 60 -5.49 9.04 -6.62
CA HIS A 60 -6.37 8.56 -5.54
C HIS A 60 -6.01 9.21 -4.18
N PRO A 61 -4.79 9.07 -3.64
CA PRO A 61 -4.39 9.74 -2.39
C PRO A 61 -4.53 11.27 -2.40
N CYS A 62 -4.29 11.92 -3.54
CA CYS A 62 -4.39 13.37 -3.65
C CYS A 62 -5.84 13.90 -3.65
N THR A 63 -6.82 13.08 -4.06
CA THR A 63 -8.24 13.49 -4.14
C THR A 63 -9.05 13.10 -2.90
N HIS A 64 -8.65 12.04 -2.20
CA HIS A 64 -9.30 11.56 -0.97
C HIS A 64 -8.24 11.05 0.02
N PRO A 65 -7.43 11.95 0.59
CA PRO A 65 -6.42 11.57 1.58
C PRO A 65 -7.07 10.97 2.84
N GLU A 66 -6.51 9.87 3.35
CA GLU A 66 -6.99 9.26 4.61
C GLU A 66 -6.63 10.10 5.84
N ASP A 67 -5.44 10.73 5.83
CA ASP A 67 -4.83 11.40 6.98
C ASP A 67 -4.90 12.94 6.92
N LYS A 68 -5.54 13.51 5.88
CA LYS A 68 -5.68 14.97 5.69
C LYS A 68 -7.12 15.32 5.27
N PRO A 69 -7.55 16.59 5.43
CA PRO A 69 -8.81 17.04 4.84
C PRO A 69 -8.79 16.83 3.32
N ALA A 70 -9.93 16.42 2.76
CA ALA A 70 -10.07 16.32 1.30
C ALA A 70 -9.96 17.72 0.65
N PRO A 71 -9.38 17.82 -0.56
CA PRO A 71 -9.34 19.09 -1.29
C PRO A 71 -10.76 19.64 -1.54
N LYS A 72 -10.91 20.96 -1.51
CA LYS A 72 -12.23 21.61 -1.62
C LYS A 72 -12.76 21.66 -3.04
N ASN A 73 -11.87 21.66 -4.02
CA ASN A 73 -12.20 21.81 -5.44
C ASN A 73 -11.15 21.08 -6.31
N GLU A 74 -11.44 20.98 -7.61
CA GLU A 74 -10.53 20.31 -8.56
C GLU A 74 -9.18 21.02 -8.68
N ASP A 75 -9.12 22.35 -8.55
CA ASP A 75 -7.85 23.09 -8.65
C ASP A 75 -6.88 22.71 -7.52
N GLU A 76 -7.37 22.64 -6.27
CA GLU A 76 -6.61 22.14 -5.13
C GLU A 76 -6.16 20.68 -5.33
N MET A 77 -6.99 19.84 -5.98
CA MET A 77 -6.60 18.46 -6.34
C MET A 77 -5.45 18.45 -7.35
N MET A 78 -5.50 19.30 -8.38
CA MET A 78 -4.42 19.38 -9.38
C MET A 78 -3.11 19.85 -8.74
N VAL A 79 -3.16 20.86 -7.86
CA VAL A 79 -1.99 21.32 -7.11
C VAL A 79 -1.41 20.20 -6.25
N ALA A 80 -2.24 19.47 -5.51
CA ALA A 80 -1.80 18.33 -4.71
C ALA A 80 -1.14 17.22 -5.56
N ILE A 81 -1.67 16.96 -6.76
CA ILE A 81 -1.06 16.01 -7.71
C ILE A 81 0.31 16.51 -8.18
N PHE A 82 0.43 17.79 -8.55
CA PHE A 82 1.70 18.39 -8.97
C PHE A 82 2.75 18.37 -7.87
N GLU A 83 2.37 18.69 -6.63
CA GLU A 83 3.26 18.63 -5.46
C GLU A 83 3.75 17.20 -5.20
N CYS A 84 2.88 16.20 -5.38
CA CYS A 84 3.25 14.80 -5.22
C CYS A 84 4.24 14.34 -6.30
N ILE A 85 3.99 14.69 -7.57
CA ILE A 85 4.92 14.39 -8.67
C ILE A 85 6.27 15.08 -8.44
N ASP A 86 6.27 16.36 -8.07
CA ASP A 86 7.48 17.11 -7.74
C ASP A 86 8.27 16.46 -6.61
N ARG A 87 7.59 15.99 -5.56
CA ARG A 87 8.21 15.32 -4.42
C ARG A 87 8.88 14.02 -4.87
N LEU A 88 8.17 13.19 -5.63
CA LEU A 88 8.72 11.95 -6.21
C LEU A 88 9.91 12.24 -7.13
N PHE A 89 9.82 13.28 -7.96
CA PHE A 89 10.89 13.70 -8.84
C PHE A 89 12.15 14.11 -8.06
N ARG A 90 12.01 14.85 -6.96
CA ARG A 90 13.13 15.27 -6.10
C ARG A 90 13.80 14.12 -5.36
N ILE A 91 13.04 13.07 -5.02
CA ILE A 91 13.55 11.85 -4.38
C ILE A 91 14.32 10.99 -5.39
N VAL A 92 13.74 10.74 -6.57
CA VAL A 92 14.30 9.79 -7.54
C VAL A 92 15.32 10.45 -8.47
N ARG A 93 15.13 11.72 -8.84
CA ARG A 93 16.00 12.50 -9.73
C ARG A 93 16.34 11.76 -11.05
N PRO A 94 15.34 11.41 -11.87
CA PRO A 94 15.59 10.71 -13.13
C PRO A 94 16.50 11.52 -14.05
N ARG A 95 17.45 10.86 -14.72
CA ARG A 95 18.47 11.51 -15.57
C ARG A 95 18.19 11.44 -17.06
N LYS A 96 17.31 10.54 -17.50
CA LYS A 96 17.00 10.31 -18.93
C LYS A 96 15.51 10.44 -19.22
N LEU A 97 14.64 9.82 -18.43
CA LEU A 97 13.20 9.71 -18.73
C LEU A 97 12.31 9.91 -17.51
N LEU A 98 11.24 10.69 -17.68
CA LEU A 98 10.04 10.64 -16.86
C LEU A 98 8.87 10.12 -17.71
N TYR A 99 8.29 8.99 -17.32
CA TYR A 99 7.12 8.40 -17.98
C TYR A 99 5.92 8.46 -17.03
N MET A 100 4.87 9.16 -17.43
CA MET A 100 3.65 9.36 -16.64
C MET A 100 2.51 8.57 -17.30
N ALA A 101 2.03 7.52 -16.64
CA ALA A 101 1.00 6.64 -17.16
C ALA A 101 -0.30 6.79 -16.38
N ILE A 102 -1.35 7.25 -17.04
CA ILE A 102 -2.71 7.27 -16.51
C ILE A 102 -3.45 6.03 -16.99
N ASP A 103 -4.32 5.43 -16.17
CA ASP A 103 -5.16 4.32 -16.64
C ASP A 103 -6.03 4.76 -17.82
N GLY A 104 -5.96 3.96 -18.89
CA GLY A 104 -6.87 4.00 -20.02
C GLY A 104 -7.95 2.94 -19.95
N VAL A 105 -8.61 2.69 -21.07
CA VAL A 105 -9.59 1.59 -21.16
C VAL A 105 -8.90 0.25 -20.93
N ALA A 106 -9.24 -0.41 -19.82
CA ALA A 106 -8.64 -1.67 -19.41
C ALA A 106 -9.30 -2.90 -20.08
N PRO A 107 -8.64 -4.07 -20.10
CA PRO A 107 -9.23 -5.31 -20.61
C PRO A 107 -10.47 -5.74 -19.84
N ARG A 108 -11.32 -6.56 -20.48
CA ARG A 108 -12.60 -7.02 -19.91
C ARG A 108 -12.45 -7.69 -18.53
N ALA A 109 -11.37 -8.46 -18.34
CA ALA A 109 -11.08 -9.12 -17.07
C ALA A 109 -10.91 -8.09 -15.93
N LYS A 110 -10.10 -7.04 -16.16
CA LYS A 110 -9.93 -5.94 -15.19
C LYS A 110 -11.23 -5.15 -15.00
N MET A 111 -12.00 -4.91 -16.06
CA MET A 111 -13.28 -4.18 -15.96
C MET A 111 -14.25 -4.85 -14.97
N ASN A 112 -14.25 -6.18 -14.87
CA ASN A 112 -15.09 -6.89 -13.89
C ASN A 112 -14.64 -6.61 -12.45
N GLN A 113 -13.32 -6.62 -12.21
CA GLN A 113 -12.73 -6.29 -10.91
C GLN A 113 -13.02 -4.82 -10.54
N GLN A 114 -12.78 -3.89 -11.47
CA GLN A 114 -13.06 -2.46 -11.27
C GLN A 114 -14.54 -2.21 -11.00
N ARG A 115 -15.45 -2.86 -11.75
CA ARG A 115 -16.90 -2.80 -11.50
C ARG A 115 -17.22 -3.27 -10.08
N SER A 116 -16.74 -4.45 -9.68
CA SER A 116 -16.99 -4.98 -8.34
C SER A 116 -16.52 -4.02 -7.23
N ARG A 117 -15.31 -3.45 -7.38
CA ARG A 117 -14.76 -2.46 -6.43
C ARG A 117 -15.64 -1.22 -6.32
N ARG A 118 -16.09 -0.65 -7.45
CA ARG A 118 -16.93 0.57 -7.47
C ARG A 118 -18.31 0.36 -6.88
N PHE A 119 -18.94 -0.77 -7.19
CA PHE A 119 -20.23 -1.15 -6.59
C PHE A 119 -20.09 -1.32 -5.07
N ARG A 120 -19.00 -1.95 -4.60
CA ARG A 120 -18.72 -2.09 -3.17
C ARG A 120 -18.47 -0.74 -2.51
N ALA A 121 -17.61 0.10 -3.07
CA ALA A 121 -17.31 1.42 -2.51
C ALA A 121 -18.56 2.29 -2.39
N SER A 122 -19.40 2.31 -3.44
CA SER A 122 -20.66 3.06 -3.42
C SER A 122 -21.62 2.55 -2.34
N LYS A 123 -21.70 1.23 -2.18
CA LYS A 123 -22.52 0.59 -1.13
C LYS A 123 -21.97 0.89 0.27
N GLU A 124 -20.67 0.76 0.48
CA GLU A 124 -20.00 1.06 1.76
C GLU A 124 -20.19 2.52 2.15
N THR A 125 -20.13 3.47 1.21
CA THR A 125 -20.41 4.88 1.47
C THR A 125 -21.86 5.10 1.94
N VAL A 126 -22.83 4.47 1.30
CA VAL A 126 -24.25 4.57 1.70
C VAL A 126 -24.48 3.94 3.07
N GLU A 127 -24.01 2.71 3.29
CA GLU A 127 -24.12 2.01 4.57
C GLU A 127 -23.46 2.80 5.70
N LYS A 128 -22.32 3.43 5.43
CA LYS A 128 -21.61 4.29 6.39
C LYS A 128 -22.41 5.54 6.76
N ILE A 129 -23.02 6.21 5.79
CA ILE A 129 -23.88 7.38 6.03
C ILE A 129 -25.08 6.99 6.90
N GLU A 130 -25.75 5.89 6.57
CA GLU A 130 -26.90 5.38 7.33
C GLU A 130 -26.50 4.98 8.76
N GLU A 131 -25.36 4.32 8.91
CA GLU A 131 -24.81 3.91 10.20
C GLU A 131 -24.47 5.12 11.09
N ILE A 132 -23.79 6.14 10.54
CA ILE A 132 -23.48 7.38 11.28
C ILE A 132 -24.77 8.07 11.72
N ALA A 133 -25.78 8.17 10.85
CA ALA A 133 -27.06 8.77 11.19
C ALA A 133 -27.79 7.98 12.31
N ARG A 134 -27.76 6.64 12.25
CA ARG A 134 -28.35 5.78 13.29
C ARG A 134 -27.67 5.99 14.64
N VAL A 135 -26.33 5.92 14.68
CA VAL A 135 -25.58 6.07 15.93
C VAL A 135 -25.76 7.47 16.53
N ARG A 136 -25.75 8.53 15.70
CA ARG A 136 -26.05 9.90 16.17
C ARG A 136 -27.42 9.97 16.84
N LYS A 137 -28.48 9.45 16.19
CA LYS A 137 -29.84 9.43 16.74
C LYS A 137 -29.94 8.66 18.07
N GLU A 138 -29.23 7.53 18.20
CA GLU A 138 -29.17 6.78 19.46
C GLU A 138 -28.46 7.56 20.58
N MET A 139 -27.42 8.33 20.25
CA MET A 139 -26.69 9.16 21.20
C MET A 139 -27.48 10.39 21.64
N GLU A 140 -28.20 11.04 20.73
CA GLU A 140 -29.13 12.12 21.03
C GLU A 140 -30.24 11.64 21.97
N ALA A 141 -30.81 10.46 21.71
CA ALA A 141 -31.82 9.85 22.58
C ALA A 141 -31.28 9.54 23.99
N LYS A 142 -29.97 9.31 24.14
CA LYS A 142 -29.28 9.13 25.44
C LYS A 142 -28.89 10.47 26.10
N GLY A 143 -29.18 11.61 25.47
CA GLY A 143 -28.85 12.94 25.99
C GLY A 143 -27.37 13.31 25.91
N LEU A 144 -26.60 12.64 25.05
CA LEU A 144 -25.17 12.94 24.85
C LEU A 144 -25.00 14.15 23.93
N ILE A 145 -24.01 14.99 24.24
CA ILE A 145 -23.67 16.15 23.41
C ILE A 145 -22.85 15.66 22.21
N LEU A 146 -23.36 15.94 21.00
CA LEU A 146 -22.71 15.60 19.74
C LEU A 146 -22.12 16.84 19.08
N PRO A 147 -21.01 16.71 18.35
CA PRO A 147 -20.57 17.77 17.47
C PRO A 147 -21.61 18.01 16.35
N PRO A 148 -21.67 19.24 15.82
CA PRO A 148 -22.58 19.58 14.74
C PRO A 148 -22.40 18.65 13.54
N GLU A 149 -23.47 18.45 12.78
CA GLU A 149 -23.34 17.76 11.50
C GLU A 149 -22.33 18.50 10.63
N LYS A 150 -21.37 17.76 10.06
CA LYS A 150 -20.48 18.32 9.05
C LYS A 150 -21.37 18.85 7.93
N ALA A 151 -21.08 20.07 7.46
CA ALA A 151 -21.77 20.60 6.30
C ALA A 151 -21.71 19.58 5.16
N LYS A 152 -22.77 19.49 4.35
CA LYS A 152 -22.76 18.71 3.11
C LYS A 152 -21.80 19.38 2.13
N GLU A 153 -20.51 19.22 2.35
CA GLU A 153 -19.48 19.59 1.39
C GLU A 153 -19.68 18.73 0.13
N ALA A 154 -19.33 19.30 -1.02
CA ALA A 154 -19.42 18.60 -2.29
C ALA A 154 -18.50 17.37 -2.25
N HIS A 155 -19.07 16.20 -1.98
CA HIS A 155 -18.34 14.95 -1.94
C HIS A 155 -17.71 14.70 -3.31
N PHE A 156 -16.39 14.59 -3.38
CA PHE A 156 -15.71 14.19 -4.61
C PHE A 156 -16.04 12.74 -4.95
N ASP A 157 -16.70 12.52 -6.09
CA ASP A 157 -17.00 11.17 -6.57
C ASP A 157 -15.74 10.55 -7.19
N SER A 158 -15.08 9.65 -6.45
CA SER A 158 -13.88 8.95 -6.91
C SER A 158 -14.12 8.09 -8.16
N ASN A 159 -15.38 7.76 -8.51
CA ASN A 159 -15.69 7.10 -9.77
C ASN A 159 -15.38 7.97 -10.99
N CYS A 160 -15.21 9.29 -10.83
CA CYS A 160 -14.78 10.17 -11.92
C CYS A 160 -13.33 9.91 -12.36
N ILE A 161 -12.54 9.18 -11.56
CA ILE A 161 -11.20 8.69 -11.92
C ILE A 161 -11.36 7.46 -12.82
N THR A 162 -11.86 7.71 -14.03
CA THR A 162 -12.13 6.72 -15.07
C THR A 162 -11.90 7.35 -16.45
N PRO A 163 -11.30 6.63 -17.40
CA PRO A 163 -11.24 7.07 -18.78
C PRO A 163 -12.59 7.53 -19.33
N GLY A 164 -12.60 8.62 -20.09
CA GLY A 164 -13.79 9.18 -20.72
C GLY A 164 -14.59 10.17 -19.88
N THR A 165 -14.20 10.45 -18.63
CA THR A 165 -14.86 11.48 -17.81
C THR A 165 -14.31 12.88 -18.11
N PRO A 166 -15.12 13.95 -17.88
CA PRO A 166 -14.63 15.32 -17.99
C PRO A 166 -13.45 15.64 -17.07
N PHE A 167 -13.41 15.02 -15.88
CA PHE A 167 -12.32 15.16 -14.93
C PHE A 167 -10.98 14.69 -15.53
N MET A 168 -10.94 13.49 -16.14
CA MET A 168 -9.71 12.97 -16.75
C MET A 168 -9.23 13.80 -17.94
N ALA A 169 -10.15 14.39 -18.71
CA ALA A 169 -9.81 15.31 -19.79
C ALA A 169 -9.16 16.60 -19.26
N ARG A 170 -9.72 17.20 -18.20
CA ARG A 170 -9.12 18.36 -17.53
C ARG A 170 -7.77 18.03 -16.92
N LEU A 171 -7.65 16.91 -16.21
CA LEU A 171 -6.40 16.43 -15.64
C LEU A 171 -5.30 16.31 -16.71
N SER A 172 -5.62 15.76 -17.88
CA SER A 172 -4.67 15.61 -18.99
C SER A 172 -4.17 16.97 -19.49
N ASN A 173 -5.05 17.97 -19.61
CA ASN A 173 -4.67 19.34 -19.98
C ASN A 173 -3.78 19.99 -18.90
N CYS A 174 -4.15 19.84 -17.63
CA CYS A 174 -3.38 20.33 -16.49
C CYS A 174 -1.97 19.72 -16.44
N LEU A 175 -1.84 18.42 -16.69
CA LEU A 175 -0.54 17.74 -16.73
C LEU A 175 0.32 18.18 -17.91
N ASN A 176 -0.26 18.42 -19.09
CA ASN A 176 0.48 19.00 -20.21
C ASN A 176 1.05 20.38 -19.85
N TYR A 177 0.25 21.25 -19.23
CA TYR A 177 0.72 22.53 -18.71
C TYR A 177 1.85 22.36 -17.70
N TYR A 178 1.65 21.48 -16.70
CA TYR A 178 2.64 21.19 -15.66
C TYR A 178 3.99 20.71 -16.25
N ILE A 179 3.96 19.81 -17.22
CA ILE A 179 5.16 19.31 -17.89
C ILE A 179 5.91 20.45 -18.59
N HIS A 180 5.19 21.29 -19.35
CA HIS A 180 5.80 22.44 -20.03
C HIS A 180 6.38 23.46 -19.05
N ASP A 181 5.68 23.75 -17.95
CA ASP A 181 6.18 24.63 -16.91
C ASP A 181 7.48 24.09 -16.29
N ARG A 182 7.50 22.82 -15.89
CA ARG A 182 8.68 22.19 -15.30
C ARG A 182 9.87 22.11 -16.25
N LEU A 183 9.65 21.75 -17.52
CA LEU A 183 10.71 21.73 -18.54
C LEU A 183 11.37 23.11 -18.75
N ASN A 184 10.59 24.19 -18.63
CA ASN A 184 11.09 25.56 -18.82
C ASN A 184 11.76 26.12 -17.56
N ASN A 185 11.24 25.79 -16.37
CA ASN A 185 11.57 26.48 -15.13
C ASN A 185 12.41 25.65 -14.15
N ASP A 186 12.35 24.31 -14.19
CA ASP A 186 13.08 23.42 -13.26
C ASP A 186 14.39 22.91 -13.89
N PRO A 187 15.57 23.23 -13.30
CA PRO A 187 16.86 22.77 -13.81
C PRO A 187 16.99 21.24 -13.93
N GLY A 188 16.37 20.48 -13.05
CA GLY A 188 16.43 19.01 -13.07
C GLY A 188 15.67 18.39 -14.25
N TRP A 189 14.74 19.14 -14.86
CA TRP A 189 13.94 18.67 -16.00
C TRP A 189 14.56 19.01 -17.36
N ARG A 190 15.57 19.89 -17.42
CA ARG A 190 16.08 20.44 -18.70
C ARG A 190 16.60 19.40 -19.69
N ASN A 191 17.16 18.29 -19.20
CA ASN A 191 17.84 17.29 -20.02
C ASN A 191 17.14 15.93 -20.04
N ILE A 192 15.89 15.84 -19.59
CA ILE A 192 15.14 14.59 -19.58
C ILE A 192 14.07 14.59 -20.67
N LYS A 193 13.75 13.40 -21.16
CA LYS A 193 12.55 13.17 -21.96
C LYS A 193 11.37 12.99 -21.02
N VAL A 194 10.24 13.64 -21.31
CA VAL A 194 8.98 13.43 -20.59
C VAL A 194 7.96 12.81 -21.54
N ILE A 195 7.34 11.70 -21.12
CA ILE A 195 6.27 11.03 -21.87
C ILE A 195 5.03 11.01 -21.00
N LEU A 196 3.94 11.60 -21.48
CA LEU A 196 2.61 11.49 -20.89
C LEU A 196 1.77 10.52 -21.71
N SER A 197 1.39 9.39 -21.10
CA SER A 197 0.40 8.47 -21.64
C SER A 197 -0.92 8.68 -20.90
N ASP A 198 -1.79 9.52 -21.46
CA ASP A 198 -3.06 9.90 -20.86
C ASP A 198 -4.12 8.77 -20.84
N ALA A 199 -5.32 9.10 -20.35
CA ALA A 199 -6.44 8.17 -20.26
C ALA A 199 -7.06 7.78 -21.63
N ASN A 200 -6.72 8.48 -22.71
CA ASN A 200 -7.22 8.17 -24.06
C ASN A 200 -6.40 7.05 -24.72
N VAL A 201 -5.16 6.85 -24.28
CA VAL A 201 -4.37 5.66 -24.65
C VAL A 201 -4.96 4.44 -23.94
N PRO A 202 -5.36 3.36 -24.64
CA PRO A 202 -5.89 2.16 -23.98
C PRO A 202 -4.85 1.44 -23.11
N GLY A 203 -5.32 0.67 -22.12
CA GLY A 203 -4.48 -0.11 -21.20
C GLY A 203 -4.32 0.50 -19.80
N GLU A 204 -4.04 -0.34 -18.83
CA GLU A 204 -3.75 0.06 -17.45
C GLU A 204 -2.37 0.75 -17.38
N GLY A 205 -2.20 1.70 -16.44
CA GLY A 205 -1.00 2.51 -16.29
C GLY A 205 0.25 1.65 -16.12
N GLU A 206 0.20 0.68 -15.20
CA GLU A 206 1.28 -0.27 -14.97
C GLU A 206 1.62 -1.09 -16.23
N HIS A 207 0.62 -1.54 -16.99
CA HIS A 207 0.86 -2.32 -18.21
C HIS A 207 1.39 -1.46 -19.36
N LYS A 208 0.96 -0.21 -19.50
CA LYS A 208 1.56 0.75 -20.46
C LYS A 208 3.04 0.96 -20.19
N ILE A 209 3.41 1.09 -18.92
CA ILE A 209 4.81 1.22 -18.49
C ILE A 209 5.59 -0.06 -18.85
N MET A 210 5.07 -1.22 -18.48
CA MET A 210 5.74 -2.50 -18.78
C MET A 210 5.89 -2.74 -20.28
N ASP A 211 4.88 -2.39 -21.07
CA ASP A 211 4.91 -2.46 -22.53
C ASP A 211 6.00 -1.54 -23.11
N TYR A 212 6.14 -0.33 -22.56
CA TYR A 212 7.20 0.59 -22.95
C TYR A 212 8.58 0.00 -22.65
N ILE A 213 8.80 -0.51 -21.43
CA ILE A 213 10.08 -1.10 -21.02
C ILE A 213 10.44 -2.29 -21.91
N ARG A 214 9.51 -3.22 -22.16
CA ARG A 214 9.76 -4.37 -23.05
C ARG A 214 10.12 -3.96 -24.48
N LYS A 215 9.45 -2.92 -25.01
CA LYS A 215 9.74 -2.39 -26.35
C LYS A 215 11.09 -1.68 -26.41
N GLN A 216 11.50 -0.99 -25.35
CA GLN A 216 12.83 -0.38 -25.24
C GLN A 216 13.91 -1.46 -25.17
N ARG A 217 13.77 -2.45 -24.30
CA ARG A 217 14.71 -3.59 -24.18
C ARG A 217 14.93 -4.33 -25.51
N ALA A 218 13.90 -4.41 -26.35
CA ALA A 218 13.99 -5.04 -27.67
C ALA A 218 14.73 -4.19 -28.72
N GLN A 219 15.02 -2.91 -28.44
CA GLN A 219 15.80 -2.07 -29.35
C GLN A 219 17.30 -2.40 -29.28
N PRO A 220 18.02 -2.34 -30.40
CA PRO A 220 19.45 -2.68 -30.46
C PRO A 220 20.34 -1.67 -29.71
N ASP A 221 19.87 -0.44 -29.49
CA ASP A 221 20.57 0.65 -28.80
C ASP A 221 20.17 0.77 -27.31
N HIS A 222 19.37 -0.16 -26.79
CA HIS A 222 19.03 -0.19 -25.36
C HIS A 222 20.27 -0.39 -24.50
N ASP A 223 20.41 0.44 -23.47
CA ASP A 223 21.45 0.26 -22.45
C ASP A 223 20.95 -0.77 -21.41
N PRO A 224 21.53 -1.98 -21.35
CA PRO A 224 21.10 -3.03 -20.42
C PRO A 224 21.36 -2.69 -18.95
N ASN A 225 22.12 -1.61 -18.67
CA ASN A 225 22.38 -1.14 -17.31
C ASN A 225 21.45 0.00 -16.87
N THR A 226 20.45 0.35 -17.69
CA THR A 226 19.48 1.41 -17.38
C THR A 226 18.90 1.22 -15.97
N GLN A 227 18.95 2.26 -15.15
CA GLN A 227 18.40 2.25 -13.79
C GLN A 227 16.93 2.67 -13.79
N HIS A 228 16.03 1.71 -13.53
CA HIS A 228 14.58 1.92 -13.55
C HIS A 228 14.03 2.16 -12.13
N CYS A 229 13.21 3.19 -11.98
CA CYS A 229 12.40 3.43 -10.78
C CYS A 229 10.91 3.50 -11.13
N LEU A 230 10.09 2.63 -10.58
CA LEU A 230 8.64 2.60 -10.78
C LEU A 230 7.91 3.05 -9.52
N CYS A 231 7.10 4.10 -9.60
CA CYS A 231 6.25 4.54 -8.52
C CYS A 231 4.89 3.85 -8.56
N GLY A 232 4.55 3.15 -7.48
CA GLY A 232 3.21 2.61 -7.28
C GLY A 232 3.11 1.72 -6.04
N ALA A 233 1.89 1.53 -5.56
CA ALA A 233 1.64 0.82 -4.30
C ALA A 233 1.26 -0.66 -4.49
N ASP A 234 0.98 -1.12 -5.71
CA ASP A 234 0.44 -2.45 -5.93
C ASP A 234 1.51 -3.55 -5.80
N ALA A 235 1.09 -4.71 -5.31
CA ALA A 235 1.98 -5.88 -5.16
C ALA A 235 2.36 -6.48 -6.52
N ASP A 236 1.48 -6.31 -7.51
CA ASP A 236 1.66 -6.80 -8.87
C ASP A 236 2.86 -6.11 -9.54
N LEU A 237 3.22 -4.88 -9.13
CA LEU A 237 4.40 -4.17 -9.62
C LEU A 237 5.72 -4.91 -9.36
N ILE A 238 5.82 -5.66 -8.26
CA ILE A 238 7.01 -6.49 -7.98
C ILE A 238 7.12 -7.60 -9.02
N MET A 239 6.00 -8.26 -9.31
CA MET A 239 5.93 -9.35 -10.29
C MET A 239 6.21 -8.83 -11.70
N LEU A 240 5.56 -7.73 -12.07
CA LEU A 240 5.75 -7.07 -13.35
C LEU A 240 7.20 -6.58 -13.52
N GLY A 241 7.78 -5.98 -12.48
CA GLY A 241 9.18 -5.55 -12.47
C GLY A 241 10.16 -6.70 -12.67
N LEU A 242 9.96 -7.83 -11.99
CA LEU A 242 10.76 -9.05 -12.20
C LEU A 242 10.61 -9.61 -13.62
N ALA A 243 9.38 -9.63 -14.15
CA ALA A 243 9.08 -10.11 -15.50
C ALA A 243 9.63 -9.20 -16.63
N THR A 244 10.15 -8.00 -16.30
CA THR A 244 10.91 -7.22 -17.28
C THR A 244 12.29 -7.80 -17.56
N HIS A 245 12.81 -8.61 -16.63
CA HIS A 245 14.20 -9.08 -16.59
C HIS A 245 15.25 -7.95 -16.63
N GLU A 246 14.88 -6.70 -16.36
CA GLU A 246 15.87 -5.62 -16.21
C GLU A 246 16.61 -5.81 -14.87
N PRO A 247 17.95 -5.86 -14.87
CA PRO A 247 18.71 -6.16 -13.65
C PRO A 247 18.58 -5.04 -12.62
N ASN A 248 18.45 -3.79 -13.09
CA ASN A 248 18.47 -2.58 -12.28
C ASN A 248 17.06 -1.98 -12.14
N PHE A 249 16.21 -2.64 -11.37
CA PHE A 249 14.81 -2.22 -11.20
C PHE A 249 14.47 -1.97 -9.73
N THR A 250 13.91 -0.80 -9.43
CA THR A 250 13.49 -0.40 -8.10
C THR A 250 12.05 0.09 -8.14
N ILE A 251 11.26 -0.23 -7.11
CA ILE A 251 9.92 0.33 -6.94
C ILE A 251 9.97 1.35 -5.79
N ILE A 252 9.41 2.53 -5.99
CA ILE A 252 9.20 3.53 -4.94
C ILE A 252 7.73 3.53 -4.52
N ARG A 253 7.48 3.58 -3.22
CA ARG A 253 6.13 3.63 -2.65
C ARG A 253 6.11 4.28 -1.28
N GLU A 254 4.94 4.67 -0.85
CA GLU A 254 4.72 5.11 0.52
C GLU A 254 4.89 3.95 1.52
N GLU A 255 5.51 4.24 2.67
CA GLU A 255 5.66 3.31 3.77
C GLU A 255 4.31 3.07 4.46
N PHE A 256 3.89 1.81 4.51
CA PHE A 256 2.70 1.42 5.25
C PHE A 256 3.03 1.23 6.74
N LYS A 257 2.66 2.22 7.57
CA LYS A 257 2.73 2.10 9.04
C LYS A 257 1.46 1.45 9.59
N PRO A 258 1.50 0.21 10.10
CA PRO A 258 0.33 -0.44 10.70
C PRO A 258 -0.07 0.23 12.01
N ASN A 259 -1.36 0.16 12.36
CA ASN A 259 -1.93 0.63 13.64
C ASN A 259 -1.79 2.14 13.90
N LYS A 260 -1.79 2.99 12.87
CA LYS A 260 -1.97 4.43 13.07
C LYS A 260 -3.25 4.68 13.91
N PRO A 261 -3.21 5.55 14.93
CA PRO A 261 -4.39 5.90 15.70
C PRO A 261 -5.43 6.51 14.74
N ARG A 262 -6.64 5.94 14.76
CA ARG A 262 -7.77 6.47 13.99
C ARG A 262 -8.62 7.34 14.89
N THR A 263 -9.04 8.48 14.38
CA THR A 263 -10.02 9.35 15.05
C THR A 263 -11.42 8.75 14.91
N CYS A 264 -12.22 8.85 15.96
CA CYS A 264 -13.63 8.49 15.93
C CYS A 264 -14.38 9.39 14.94
N GLU A 265 -15.15 8.79 14.04
CA GLU A 265 -15.84 9.53 12.98
C GLU A 265 -17.05 10.35 13.49
N ILE A 266 -17.49 10.10 14.73
CA ILE A 266 -18.58 10.84 15.37
C ILE A 266 -18.03 12.03 16.14
N CYS A 267 -17.15 11.82 17.14
CA CYS A 267 -16.68 12.88 18.03
C CYS A 267 -15.30 13.46 17.66
N GLY A 268 -14.59 12.87 16.71
CA GLY A 268 -13.25 13.30 16.28
C GLY A 268 -12.10 12.92 17.24
N GLN A 269 -12.39 12.29 18.38
CA GLN A 269 -11.38 11.91 19.37
C GLN A 269 -10.72 10.56 19.05
N GLU A 270 -9.46 10.37 19.44
CA GLU A 270 -8.72 9.12 19.27
C GLU A 270 -9.01 8.10 20.38
N GLY A 271 -8.63 6.83 20.18
CA GLY A 271 -8.59 5.82 21.23
C GLY A 271 -9.86 4.97 21.39
N HIS A 272 -10.89 5.15 20.55
CA HIS A 272 -12.09 4.33 20.56
C HIS A 272 -12.69 4.13 19.16
N GLU A 273 -13.48 3.05 19.00
CA GLU A 273 -14.27 2.82 17.79
C GLU A 273 -15.62 3.53 17.86
N MET A 274 -16.26 3.76 16.71
CA MET A 274 -17.58 4.42 16.62
C MET A 274 -18.64 3.81 17.55
N LYS A 275 -18.62 2.48 17.71
CA LYS A 275 -19.55 1.73 18.59
C LYS A 275 -19.34 2.00 20.09
N ASP A 276 -18.15 2.43 20.48
CA ASP A 276 -17.72 2.67 21.86
C ASP A 276 -17.65 4.19 22.16
N CYS A 277 -18.12 5.03 21.24
CA CYS A 277 -18.08 6.48 21.39
C CYS A 277 -19.08 6.96 22.45
N VAL A 278 -18.66 7.93 23.26
CA VAL A 278 -19.44 8.51 24.38
C VAL A 278 -19.82 9.98 24.14
N GLY A 279 -19.69 10.47 22.89
CA GLY A 279 -19.93 11.88 22.55
C GLY A 279 -18.77 12.80 22.97
N LEU A 280 -19.05 14.10 23.06
CA LEU A 280 -18.10 15.09 23.59
C LEU A 280 -18.09 15.02 25.12
N THR A 281 -16.91 14.88 25.72
CA THR A 281 -16.72 15.06 27.17
C THR A 281 -16.80 16.56 27.51
N ASN A 282 -17.40 16.92 28.65
CA ASN A 282 -17.54 18.32 29.11
C ASN A 282 -16.20 19.06 29.33
N GLU A 283 -15.07 18.34 29.28
CA GLU A 283 -13.76 18.94 29.05
C GLU A 283 -13.68 19.30 27.57
N VAL A 284 -13.95 20.58 27.30
CA VAL A 284 -13.81 21.24 26.00
C VAL A 284 -12.60 20.65 25.28
N SER A 285 -12.88 19.81 24.29
CA SER A 285 -11.90 19.55 23.24
C SER A 285 -11.73 20.91 22.58
N ASP A 286 -10.63 21.59 22.91
CA ASP A 286 -10.32 22.94 22.42
C ASP A 286 -10.66 23.01 20.92
N PRO A 287 -11.70 23.75 20.52
CA PRO A 287 -12.09 23.87 19.12
C PRO A 287 -11.01 24.56 18.27
N GLY A 288 -9.91 25.01 18.90
CA GLY A 288 -8.71 25.55 18.27
C GLY A 288 -7.52 24.61 18.22
N LYS A 289 -7.58 23.33 18.67
CA LYS A 289 -6.45 22.42 18.46
C LYS A 289 -6.37 22.10 16.96
N PRO A 290 -5.35 22.58 16.23
CA PRO A 290 -5.23 22.25 14.81
C PRO A 290 -5.23 20.72 14.69
N PRO A 291 -5.80 20.15 13.62
CA PRO A 291 -5.68 18.73 13.37
C PRO A 291 -4.20 18.39 13.53
N THR A 292 -3.89 17.40 14.38
CA THR A 292 -2.53 16.93 14.59
C THR A 292 -1.99 16.68 13.19
N ILE A 293 -1.05 17.53 12.73
CA ILE A 293 -0.50 17.41 11.39
C ILE A 293 0.09 16.01 11.36
N GLY A 294 -0.55 15.13 10.59
CA GLY A 294 -0.16 13.72 10.54
C GLY A 294 1.33 13.63 10.25
N GLU A 295 2.01 12.67 10.86
CA GLU A 295 3.42 12.41 10.57
C GLU A 295 3.64 12.40 9.05
N GLU A 296 4.64 13.14 8.59
CA GLU A 296 4.94 13.26 7.17
C GLU A 296 5.15 11.86 6.57
N GLN A 297 4.38 11.57 5.50
CA GLN A 297 4.36 10.25 4.88
C GLN A 297 5.74 9.95 4.29
N GLN A 298 6.34 8.84 4.69
CA GLN A 298 7.69 8.42 4.27
C GLN A 298 7.61 7.54 3.03
N PHE A 299 8.67 7.58 2.21
CA PHE A 299 8.84 6.72 1.05
C PHE A 299 9.89 5.65 1.31
N ILE A 300 9.68 4.48 0.70
CA ILE A 300 10.62 3.36 0.69
C ILE A 300 10.91 2.94 -0.74
N PHE A 301 12.12 2.46 -0.96
CA PHE A 301 12.52 1.73 -2.15
C PHE A 301 12.44 0.22 -1.91
N VAL A 302 11.93 -0.49 -2.90
CA VAL A 302 11.87 -1.94 -2.99
C VAL A 302 12.80 -2.35 -4.13
N ARG A 303 13.96 -2.87 -3.79
CA ARG A 303 15.08 -3.11 -4.71
C ARG A 303 14.99 -4.50 -5.33
N LEU A 304 14.54 -4.60 -6.58
CA LEU A 304 14.31 -5.90 -7.21
C LEU A 304 15.62 -6.60 -7.58
N ASN A 305 16.72 -5.88 -7.80
CA ASN A 305 18.05 -6.47 -7.92
C ASN A 305 18.43 -7.29 -6.68
N VAL A 306 18.17 -6.76 -5.48
CA VAL A 306 18.41 -7.48 -4.21
C VAL A 306 17.43 -8.64 -4.05
N LEU A 307 16.17 -8.46 -4.45
CA LEU A 307 15.19 -9.55 -4.43
C LEU A 307 15.64 -10.71 -5.33
N ARG A 308 16.19 -10.41 -6.51
CA ARG A 308 16.73 -11.42 -7.43
C ARG A 308 17.87 -12.21 -6.78
N GLU A 309 18.79 -11.59 -6.04
CA GLU A 309 19.83 -12.31 -5.29
C GLU A 309 19.24 -13.29 -4.25
N TYR A 310 18.16 -12.90 -3.56
CA TYR A 310 17.45 -13.81 -2.65
C TYR A 310 16.80 -14.96 -3.39
N LEU A 311 16.11 -14.66 -4.49
CA LEU A 311 15.42 -15.66 -5.30
C LEU A 311 16.40 -16.61 -5.99
N GLU A 312 17.60 -16.17 -6.37
CA GLU A 312 18.63 -17.03 -6.96
C GLU A 312 19.03 -18.15 -6.00
N ARG A 313 19.25 -17.81 -4.72
CA ARG A 313 19.53 -18.81 -3.67
C ARG A 313 18.32 -19.67 -3.36
N GLU A 314 17.15 -19.06 -3.32
CA GLU A 314 15.92 -19.76 -2.95
C GLU A 314 15.44 -20.71 -4.03
N LEU A 315 15.61 -20.39 -5.30
CA LEU A 315 15.14 -21.18 -6.44
C LEU A 315 16.19 -22.17 -6.95
N GLN A 316 17.39 -22.16 -6.38
CA GLN A 316 18.42 -23.12 -6.73
C GLN A 316 17.94 -24.57 -6.57
N MET A 317 18.20 -25.37 -7.60
CA MET A 317 17.83 -26.77 -7.70
C MET A 317 19.06 -27.58 -8.18
N PRO A 318 19.90 -28.09 -7.27
CA PRO A 318 21.04 -28.90 -7.66
C PRO A 318 20.59 -30.28 -8.18
N GLY A 319 21.31 -30.82 -9.16
CA GLY A 319 21.06 -32.17 -9.68
C GLY A 319 19.88 -32.26 -10.67
N LEU A 320 19.50 -31.16 -11.32
CA LEU A 320 18.51 -31.19 -12.39
C LEU A 320 19.01 -31.98 -13.60
N PRO A 321 18.10 -32.67 -14.33
CA PRO A 321 18.44 -33.41 -15.55
C PRO A 321 18.62 -32.51 -16.78
N PHE A 322 18.56 -31.18 -16.60
CA PHE A 322 18.71 -30.16 -17.65
C PHE A 322 19.45 -28.94 -17.07
N GLU A 323 19.89 -28.03 -17.94
CA GLU A 323 20.62 -26.82 -17.55
C GLU A 323 19.72 -25.85 -16.77
N TYR A 324 20.16 -25.43 -15.59
CA TYR A 324 19.44 -24.47 -14.76
C TYR A 324 19.63 -23.05 -15.31
N ASP A 325 18.53 -22.41 -15.67
CA ASP A 325 18.45 -20.99 -16.02
C ASP A 325 17.67 -20.23 -14.93
N PHE A 326 18.32 -19.24 -14.33
CA PHE A 326 17.71 -18.43 -13.28
C PHE A 326 16.61 -17.50 -13.81
N GLU A 327 16.72 -16.96 -15.03
CA GLU A 327 15.67 -16.11 -15.58
C GLU A 327 14.38 -16.90 -15.79
N ARG A 328 14.50 -18.15 -16.24
CA ARG A 328 13.36 -19.08 -16.37
C ARG A 328 12.75 -19.44 -15.01
N ALA A 329 13.58 -19.59 -13.97
CA ALA A 329 13.07 -19.81 -12.61
C ALA A 329 12.32 -18.58 -12.06
N ILE A 330 12.73 -17.37 -12.43
CA ILE A 330 12.01 -16.13 -12.08
C ILE A 330 10.63 -16.09 -12.74
N ASP A 331 10.52 -16.44 -14.04
CA ASP A 331 9.23 -16.51 -14.74
C ASP A 331 8.27 -17.48 -14.04
N ASP A 332 8.78 -18.65 -13.69
CA ASP A 332 8.02 -19.66 -12.96
C ASP A 332 7.60 -19.19 -11.57
N TRP A 333 8.45 -18.44 -10.88
CA TRP A 333 8.13 -17.86 -9.57
C TRP A 333 7.06 -16.76 -9.66
N VAL A 334 7.14 -15.90 -10.68
CA VAL A 334 6.11 -14.90 -10.98
C VAL A 334 4.78 -15.60 -11.26
N PHE A 335 4.80 -16.64 -12.11
CA PHE A 335 3.60 -17.41 -12.43
C PHE A 335 3.00 -18.11 -11.20
N MET A 336 3.83 -18.69 -10.33
CA MET A 336 3.37 -19.27 -9.07
C MET A 336 2.66 -18.26 -8.17
N CYS A 337 3.16 -17.03 -8.11
CA CYS A 337 2.54 -15.99 -7.30
C CYS A 337 1.11 -15.66 -7.76
N PHE A 338 0.77 -15.87 -9.03
CA PHE A 338 -0.60 -15.67 -9.52
C PHE A 338 -1.63 -16.60 -8.86
N PHE A 339 -1.25 -17.80 -8.41
CA PHE A 339 -2.16 -18.72 -7.72
C PHE A 339 -2.57 -18.23 -6.32
N VAL A 340 -1.74 -17.41 -5.69
CA VAL A 340 -2.03 -16.82 -4.37
C VAL A 340 -3.07 -15.69 -4.48
N GLY A 341 -3.35 -15.23 -5.70
CA GLY A 341 -4.53 -14.43 -6.07
C GLY A 341 -4.21 -13.07 -6.67
N ASN A 342 -4.54 -12.90 -7.93
CA ASN A 342 -4.35 -11.67 -8.69
C ASN A 342 -5.69 -10.92 -8.90
N ASP A 343 -5.68 -9.86 -9.69
CA ASP A 343 -6.89 -9.07 -10.00
C ASP A 343 -7.89 -9.78 -10.92
N PHE A 344 -7.47 -10.80 -11.65
CA PHE A 344 -8.25 -11.45 -12.69
C PHE A 344 -8.91 -12.75 -12.23
N LEU A 345 -8.29 -13.44 -11.26
CA LEU A 345 -8.73 -14.73 -10.74
C LEU A 345 -8.94 -14.68 -9.22
N PRO A 346 -9.99 -15.32 -8.69
CA PRO A 346 -10.10 -15.52 -7.25
C PRO A 346 -8.90 -16.34 -6.74
N HIS A 347 -8.44 -16.04 -5.54
CA HIS A 347 -7.41 -16.83 -4.87
C HIS A 347 -7.91 -18.25 -4.61
N LEU A 348 -7.01 -19.25 -4.69
CA LEU A 348 -7.34 -20.61 -4.28
C LEU A 348 -7.61 -20.64 -2.77
N PRO A 349 -8.69 -21.29 -2.30
CA PRO A 349 -9.05 -21.27 -0.87
C PRO A 349 -7.96 -21.79 0.07
N SER A 350 -7.14 -22.72 -0.41
CA SER A 350 -6.02 -23.33 0.32
C SER A 350 -4.75 -22.46 0.34
N LEU A 351 -4.70 -21.35 -0.40
CA LEU A 351 -3.52 -20.50 -0.52
C LEU A 351 -3.75 -19.11 0.07
N GLU A 352 -3.22 -18.89 1.28
CA GLU A 352 -3.14 -17.56 1.91
C GLU A 352 -1.68 -17.18 2.22
N ILE A 353 -1.23 -15.98 1.81
CA ILE A 353 0.14 -15.49 2.07
C ILE A 353 0.49 -15.56 3.56
N ARG A 354 -0.49 -15.28 4.43
CA ARG A 354 -0.31 -15.26 5.89
C ARG A 354 0.00 -16.64 6.47
N GLU A 355 -0.28 -17.71 5.71
CA GLU A 355 -0.06 -19.10 6.07
C GLU A 355 1.15 -19.72 5.35
N GLY A 356 1.99 -18.90 4.70
CA GLY A 356 3.19 -19.37 4.00
C GLY A 356 2.90 -20.02 2.64
N ALA A 357 1.82 -19.59 1.96
CA ALA A 357 1.43 -20.14 0.67
C ALA A 357 2.54 -20.07 -0.40
N ILE A 358 3.30 -18.98 -0.45
CA ILE A 358 4.39 -18.80 -1.43
C ILE A 358 5.50 -19.82 -1.16
N ASP A 359 5.89 -20.00 0.10
CA ASP A 359 6.93 -20.96 0.49
C ASP A 359 6.52 -22.40 0.13
N ARG A 360 5.24 -22.73 0.35
CA ARG A 360 4.67 -24.03 -0.05
C ARG A 360 4.71 -24.21 -1.56
N LEU A 361 4.29 -23.22 -2.33
CA LEU A 361 4.32 -23.28 -3.81
C LEU A 361 5.73 -23.48 -4.34
N VAL A 362 6.72 -22.76 -3.80
CA VAL A 362 8.14 -22.93 -4.19
C VAL A 362 8.61 -24.37 -3.97
N ASN A 363 8.25 -24.99 -2.85
CA ASN A 363 8.60 -26.39 -2.58
C ASN A 363 7.94 -27.37 -3.56
N LEU A 364 6.64 -27.16 -3.85
CA LEU A 364 5.91 -27.98 -4.82
C LEU A 364 6.48 -27.83 -6.23
N TYR A 365 6.83 -26.60 -6.61
CA TYR A 365 7.48 -26.29 -7.87
C TYR A 365 8.82 -27.01 -8.04
N LYS A 366 9.72 -26.92 -7.05
CA LYS A 366 11.01 -27.62 -7.10
C LYS A 366 10.84 -29.13 -7.30
N LYS A 367 9.87 -29.72 -6.60
CA LYS A 367 9.52 -31.15 -6.75
C LYS A 367 9.02 -31.44 -8.16
N ALA A 368 8.14 -30.61 -8.70
CA ALA A 368 7.57 -30.78 -10.03
C ALA A 368 8.62 -30.65 -11.14
N VAL A 369 9.48 -29.62 -11.09
CA VAL A 369 10.57 -29.41 -12.05
C VAL A 369 11.56 -30.57 -12.05
N THR A 370 11.96 -31.03 -10.86
CA THR A 370 12.89 -32.16 -10.72
C THR A 370 12.30 -33.45 -11.33
N LYS A 371 10.99 -33.67 -11.15
CA LYS A 371 10.30 -34.87 -11.65
C LYS A 371 10.01 -34.82 -13.15
N THR A 372 9.68 -33.65 -13.69
CA THR A 372 9.22 -33.48 -15.09
C THR A 372 10.32 -33.04 -16.06
N GLY A 373 11.49 -32.65 -15.55
CA GLY A 373 12.64 -32.31 -16.37
C GLY A 373 12.50 -31.00 -17.15
N GLY A 374 11.82 -29.99 -16.58
CA GLY A 374 11.87 -28.63 -17.11
C GLY A 374 11.00 -27.62 -16.36
N PHE A 375 11.12 -26.35 -16.75
CA PHE A 375 10.41 -25.18 -16.21
C PHE A 375 8.89 -25.21 -16.52
N ILE A 376 8.07 -24.55 -15.71
CA ILE A 376 6.60 -24.56 -15.88
C ILE A 376 6.10 -23.51 -16.88
N THR A 377 6.90 -22.50 -17.19
CA THR A 377 6.61 -21.47 -18.18
C THR A 377 7.72 -21.30 -19.21
N ASP A 378 7.36 -20.82 -20.40
CA ASP A 378 8.28 -20.42 -21.47
C ASP A 378 7.74 -19.20 -22.20
N SER A 379 8.31 -18.02 -21.92
CA SER A 379 7.99 -16.77 -22.62
C SER A 379 6.47 -16.49 -22.66
N GLY A 380 5.78 -16.78 -21.55
CA GLY A 380 4.33 -16.64 -21.40
C GLY A 380 3.49 -17.87 -21.77
N ASN A 381 4.08 -18.92 -22.35
CA ASN A 381 3.41 -20.21 -22.56
C ASN A 381 3.51 -21.08 -21.31
N VAL A 382 2.44 -21.76 -20.94
CA VAL A 382 2.39 -22.56 -19.70
C VAL A 382 2.35 -24.05 -20.03
N ALA A 383 3.25 -24.82 -19.42
CA ALA A 383 3.27 -26.28 -19.49
C ALA A 383 2.23 -26.87 -18.51
N LEU A 384 1.00 -27.05 -19.00
CA LEU A 384 -0.15 -27.43 -18.17
C LEU A 384 0.00 -28.78 -17.47
N ASP A 385 0.72 -29.72 -18.08
CA ASP A 385 1.06 -31.02 -17.49
C ASP A 385 1.92 -30.87 -16.22
N ARG A 386 2.87 -29.93 -16.24
CA ARG A 386 3.72 -29.62 -15.09
C ARG A 386 2.94 -28.87 -14.01
N VAL A 387 2.07 -27.94 -14.41
CA VAL A 387 1.16 -27.24 -13.49
C VAL A 387 0.20 -28.22 -12.83
N GLN A 388 -0.34 -29.19 -13.57
CA GLN A 388 -1.23 -30.21 -13.02
C GLN A 388 -0.55 -30.98 -11.88
N LEU A 389 0.73 -31.32 -12.01
CA LEU A 389 1.48 -31.98 -10.93
C LEU A 389 1.56 -31.14 -9.66
N ILE A 390 1.82 -29.83 -9.79
CA ILE A 390 1.81 -28.88 -8.65
C ILE A 390 0.42 -28.82 -8.01
N MET A 391 -0.64 -28.74 -8.83
CA MET A 391 -2.02 -28.67 -8.33
C MET A 391 -2.47 -29.98 -7.68
N SER A 392 -2.05 -31.15 -8.18
CA SER A 392 -2.33 -32.44 -7.55
C SER A 392 -1.65 -32.57 -6.20
N ASP A 393 -0.34 -32.24 -6.11
CA ASP A 393 0.38 -32.27 -4.84
C ASP A 393 -0.15 -31.24 -3.84
N LEU A 394 -0.65 -30.07 -4.31
CA LEU A 394 -1.36 -29.12 -3.47
C LEU A 394 -2.69 -29.70 -2.95
N GLY A 395 -3.44 -30.36 -3.82
CA GLY A 395 -4.69 -31.06 -3.50
C GLY A 395 -4.55 -32.04 -2.33
N ASP A 396 -3.45 -32.79 -2.29
CA ASP A 396 -3.18 -33.77 -1.24
C ASP A 396 -3.01 -33.15 0.16
N VAL A 397 -2.65 -31.86 0.25
CA VAL A 397 -2.41 -31.15 1.51
C VAL A 397 -3.50 -30.14 1.88
N GLU A 398 -4.54 -29.95 1.06
CA GLU A 398 -5.58 -28.94 1.30
C GLU A 398 -6.37 -29.20 2.58
N ASP A 399 -6.73 -30.45 2.85
CA ASP A 399 -7.49 -30.83 4.04
C ASP A 399 -6.72 -30.51 5.34
N GLU A 400 -5.40 -30.72 5.34
CA GLU A 400 -4.54 -30.35 6.45
C GLU A 400 -4.47 -28.82 6.64
N ILE A 401 -4.37 -28.07 5.53
CA ILE A 401 -4.36 -26.60 5.55
C ILE A 401 -5.65 -26.08 6.20
N PHE A 402 -6.81 -26.59 5.79
CA PHE A 402 -8.09 -26.13 6.34
C PHE A 402 -8.25 -26.47 7.82
N LYS A 403 -7.83 -27.66 8.25
CA LYS A 403 -7.83 -28.05 9.68
C LYS A 403 -6.94 -27.13 10.52
N ASN A 404 -5.72 -26.87 10.05
CA ASN A 404 -4.76 -26.00 10.73
C ASN A 404 -5.26 -24.55 10.83
N ARG A 405 -5.89 -24.04 9.76
CA ARG A 405 -6.51 -22.70 9.74
C ARG A 405 -7.63 -22.59 10.77
N GLN A 406 -8.56 -23.55 10.79
CA GLN A 406 -9.65 -23.58 11.74
C GLN A 406 -9.15 -23.61 13.19
N GLN A 407 -8.15 -24.45 13.48
CA GLN A 407 -7.57 -24.56 14.81
C GLN A 407 -6.90 -23.24 15.24
N THR A 408 -6.17 -22.60 14.33
CA THR A 408 -5.53 -21.29 14.56
C THR A 408 -6.56 -20.20 14.85
N GLU A 409 -7.66 -20.15 14.09
CA GLU A 409 -8.75 -19.20 14.34
C GLU A 409 -9.40 -19.41 15.71
N LEU A 410 -9.66 -20.66 16.09
CA LEU A 410 -10.24 -21.00 17.39
C LEU A 410 -9.32 -20.55 18.54
N MET A 411 -8.02 -20.84 18.43
CA MET A 411 -7.02 -20.40 19.40
C MET A 411 -6.96 -18.87 19.49
N PHE A 412 -7.00 -18.17 18.35
CA PHE A 412 -7.03 -16.70 18.32
C PHE A 412 -8.28 -16.12 18.98
N LYS A 413 -9.46 -16.66 18.68
CA LYS A 413 -10.74 -16.26 19.31
C LYS A 413 -10.70 -16.46 20.82
N GLN A 414 -10.16 -17.59 21.29
CA GLN A 414 -9.99 -17.87 22.73
C GLN A 414 -9.03 -16.88 23.40
N ARG A 415 -7.86 -16.61 22.79
CA ARG A 415 -6.88 -15.63 23.28
C ARG A 415 -7.47 -14.22 23.39
N ASN A 416 -8.20 -13.77 22.36
CA ASN A 416 -8.86 -12.47 22.38
C ASN A 416 -9.96 -12.38 23.44
N LYS A 417 -10.76 -13.44 23.62
CA LYS A 417 -11.77 -13.49 24.69
C LYS A 417 -11.13 -13.40 26.08
N MET A 418 -10.00 -14.07 26.29
CA MET A 418 -9.23 -13.98 27.53
C MET A 418 -8.62 -12.60 27.74
N LYS A 419 -8.05 -11.99 26.70
CA LYS A 419 -7.50 -10.62 26.75
C LYS A 419 -8.58 -9.60 27.14
N LYS A 420 -9.72 -9.60 26.45
CA LYS A 420 -10.86 -8.72 26.76
C LYS A 420 -11.40 -8.93 28.18
N ARG A 421 -11.43 -10.18 28.67
CA ARG A 421 -11.82 -10.47 30.07
C ARG A 421 -10.83 -9.86 31.07
N ARG A 422 -9.52 -9.97 30.81
CA ARG A 422 -8.48 -9.39 31.66
C ARG A 422 -8.54 -7.86 31.66
N GLU A 423 -8.71 -7.25 30.49
CA GLU A 423 -8.88 -5.80 30.34
C GLU A 423 -10.10 -5.30 31.12
N LYS A 424 -11.27 -5.97 30.97
CA LYS A 424 -12.48 -5.63 31.76
C LYS A 424 -12.27 -5.78 33.27
N GLN A 425 -11.57 -6.81 33.72
CA GLN A 425 -11.25 -6.98 35.14
C GLN A 425 -10.27 -5.92 35.66
N GLN A 426 -9.28 -5.52 34.87
CA GLN A 426 -8.37 -4.41 35.20
C GLN A 426 -9.13 -3.08 35.26
N GLN A 427 -10.02 -2.81 34.29
CA GLN A 427 -10.86 -1.62 34.30
C GLN A 427 -11.81 -1.59 35.51
N MET A 428 -12.45 -2.72 35.86
CA MET A 428 -13.24 -2.80 37.09
C MET A 428 -12.39 -2.54 38.33
N ARG A 429 -11.21 -3.16 38.46
CA ARG A 429 -10.29 -2.91 39.59
C ARG A 429 -9.88 -1.44 39.69
N HIS A 430 -9.65 -0.78 38.56
CA HIS A 430 -9.32 0.64 38.52
C HIS A 430 -10.52 1.53 38.91
N ASN A 431 -11.75 1.16 38.53
CA ASN A 431 -12.97 1.87 38.94
C ASN A 431 -13.29 1.69 40.45
N PHE A 432 -12.94 0.55 41.04
CA PHE A 432 -13.10 0.30 42.47
C PHE A 432 -12.02 0.98 43.34
N GLN A 433 -11.03 1.68 42.76
CA GLN A 433 -10.06 2.51 43.48
C GLN A 433 -10.44 4.01 43.50
N GLY A 434 -11.58 4.40 42.92
CA GLY A 434 -12.18 5.73 43.14
C GLY A 434 -12.77 5.85 44.55
N ALA A 435 -13.02 7.09 45.02
CA ALA A 435 -13.31 7.55 46.39
C ALA A 435 -14.43 6.84 47.21
N TRP A 436 -15.01 5.75 46.71
CA TRP A 436 -16.07 4.95 47.33
C TRP A 436 -15.69 3.46 47.46
N ALA A 437 -14.40 3.13 47.48
CA ALA A 437 -13.94 1.77 47.77
C ALA A 437 -14.39 1.34 49.19
N PRO A 438 -15.09 0.21 49.37
CA PRO A 438 -15.53 -0.23 50.69
C PRO A 438 -14.32 -0.53 51.59
N GLN A 439 -14.17 0.23 52.68
CA GLN A 439 -13.12 -0.02 53.67
C GLN A 439 -13.51 -1.19 54.58
N PRO A 440 -12.59 -2.13 54.85
CA PRO A 440 -12.83 -3.20 55.82
C PRO A 440 -12.96 -2.61 57.23
N VAL A 441 -14.14 -2.77 57.84
CA VAL A 441 -14.40 -2.35 59.21
C VAL A 441 -13.69 -3.32 60.16
N GLY A 442 -12.55 -2.91 60.71
CA GLY A 442 -11.98 -3.51 61.90
C GLY A 442 -10.48 -3.76 61.87
N ARG A 443 -9.69 -2.76 62.32
CA ARG A 443 -8.76 -2.94 63.43
C ARG A 443 -8.25 -1.59 63.93
N ASN A 444 -8.73 -1.29 65.12
CA ASN A 444 -8.33 -0.16 65.96
C ASN A 444 -7.12 -0.59 66.79
N THR A 445 -6.07 0.24 66.82
CA THR A 445 -5.00 0.44 67.84
C THR A 445 -3.82 1.04 67.08
N GLY A 446 -3.36 2.28 67.25
CA GLY A 446 -3.26 3.07 68.46
C GLY A 446 -1.78 3.12 68.85
N SER A 447 -1.03 4.12 68.38
CA SER A 447 0.15 4.75 69.02
C SER A 447 0.95 5.57 67.98
N GLY A 448 0.81 6.90 68.02
CA GLY A 448 1.97 7.79 67.81
C GLY A 448 2.76 7.87 69.13
N PRO A 449 3.83 8.69 69.27
CA PRO A 449 4.29 9.82 68.45
C PRO A 449 5.78 9.60 68.05
N MET A 450 6.62 10.50 67.52
CA MET A 450 6.89 11.90 67.85
C MET A 450 7.93 12.45 66.84
N GLN A 451 7.83 13.73 66.50
CA GLN A 451 8.77 14.47 65.64
C GLN A 451 9.92 15.10 66.43
N GLN A 452 11.11 15.00 65.84
CA GLN A 452 12.16 16.04 65.70
C GLN A 452 13.06 16.37 66.91
N PRO A 453 14.28 16.94 66.67
CA PRO A 453 14.82 17.53 65.44
C PRO A 453 15.56 16.56 64.51
#